data_AF-A0A560KL25-F1
#
_entry.id   AF-A0A560KL25-F1
#
_cell.length_a   1.000
_cell.length_b   1.000
_cell.length_c   1.000
_cell.angle_alpha   90.00
_cell.angle_beta   90.00
_cell.angle_gamma   90.00
#
_symmetry.space_group_name_H-M   'P 1'
#
loop_
_entity.id
_entity.type
_entity.pdbx_description
1 polymer ?
#
loop_
_entity_poly.entity_id
_entity_poly.type
_entity_poly.pdbx_seq_one_letter_code
_entity_poly.pdbx_strand_id
1 'polypeptide(L)'
;MNRFAPGRTFKSRGRPYQILGPKDHWMRDGRYVEMIRYQSVCAEPGCKRTFIALTTKTRIRRGQLNKRCELHHAPGVPIPVRKAKKVRKKRPKIRLKKPSAAARLAARRERAVQRALVAMQRVQRPSYLD
;
A
#
# COMPACT_ATOMS: atom_id res chain seq x y z
N MET A 1 -15.06 5.05 -13.62
CA MET A 1 -13.76 4.98 -14.35
C MET A 1 -12.60 4.78 -13.39
N ASN A 2 -11.75 3.78 -13.64
CA ASN A 2 -10.64 3.42 -12.76
C ASN A 2 -9.59 4.55 -12.74
N ARG A 3 -9.47 5.27 -11.61
CA ARG A 3 -8.58 6.44 -11.49
C ARG A 3 -7.09 6.10 -11.67
N PHE A 4 -6.76 4.81 -11.63
CA PHE A 4 -5.41 4.31 -11.68
C PHE A 4 -5.13 3.40 -12.87
N ALA A 5 -5.90 3.55 -13.95
CA ALA A 5 -5.66 2.83 -15.19
C ALA A 5 -4.25 3.14 -15.74
N PRO A 6 -3.53 2.13 -16.27
CA PRO A 6 -2.31 2.33 -17.05
C PRO A 6 -2.52 3.33 -18.18
N GLY A 7 -1.48 4.10 -18.52
CA GLY A 7 -1.52 5.14 -19.54
C GLY A 7 -2.18 6.45 -19.10
N ARG A 8 -2.94 6.45 -18.01
CA ARG A 8 -3.62 7.65 -17.52
C ARG A 8 -2.63 8.68 -17.02
N THR A 9 -2.76 9.91 -17.52
CA THR A 9 -2.02 11.07 -17.01
C THR A 9 -2.85 11.86 -16.00
N PHE A 10 -2.20 12.41 -15.00
CA PHE A 10 -2.83 13.31 -14.04
C PHE A 10 -1.86 14.41 -13.62
N LYS A 11 -2.40 15.57 -13.24
CA LYS A 11 -1.61 16.68 -12.72
C LYS A 11 -1.61 16.67 -11.20
N SER A 12 -0.45 16.87 -10.59
CA SER A 12 -0.34 17.11 -9.14
C SER A 12 0.62 18.27 -8.89
N ARG A 13 0.15 19.31 -8.19
CA ARG A 13 0.89 20.55 -7.95
C ARG A 13 1.48 21.16 -9.24
N GLY A 14 0.66 21.20 -10.30
CA GLY A 14 1.03 21.74 -11.60
C GLY A 14 1.90 20.82 -12.48
N ARG A 15 2.27 19.63 -12.01
CA ARG A 15 3.20 18.74 -12.73
C ARG A 15 2.49 17.52 -13.31
N PRO A 16 2.81 17.09 -14.54
CA PRO A 16 2.25 15.88 -15.12
C PRO A 16 2.90 14.62 -14.54
N TYR A 17 2.06 13.63 -14.26
CA TYR A 17 2.44 12.28 -13.88
C TYR A 17 1.67 11.30 -14.76
N GLN A 18 2.32 10.22 -15.19
CA GLN A 18 1.70 9.15 -15.96
C GLN A 18 1.66 7.87 -15.13
N ILE A 19 0.51 7.20 -15.10
CA ILE A 19 0.36 5.92 -14.41
C ILE A 19 0.81 4.82 -15.35
N LEU A 20 1.78 4.01 -14.90
CA LEU A 20 2.25 2.85 -15.66
C LEU A 20 1.44 1.59 -15.33
N GLY A 21 0.90 1.53 -14.10
CA GLY A 21 0.03 0.45 -13.67
C GLY A 21 0.23 0.06 -12.20
N PRO A 22 -0.59 -0.87 -11.70
CA PRO A 22 -0.40 -1.43 -10.38
C PRO A 22 0.85 -2.33 -10.32
N LYS A 23 1.44 -2.43 -9.13
CA LYS A 23 2.49 -3.39 -8.77
C LYS A 23 2.15 -3.97 -7.41
N ASP A 24 2.12 -5.29 -7.36
CA ASP A 24 1.86 -6.03 -6.13
C ASP A 24 3.03 -5.90 -5.17
N HIS A 25 2.74 -5.63 -3.90
CA HIS A 25 3.76 -5.49 -2.87
C HIS A 25 3.32 -6.16 -1.57
N TRP A 26 4.17 -7.06 -1.08
CA TRP A 26 4.02 -7.67 0.23
C TRP A 26 4.84 -6.90 1.25
N MET A 27 4.16 -6.36 2.26
CA MET A 27 4.85 -5.72 3.39
C MET A 27 5.52 -6.77 4.27
N ARG A 28 6.54 -6.35 5.03
CA ARG A 28 7.26 -7.21 5.99
C ARG A 28 6.35 -7.89 7.02
N ASP A 29 5.20 -7.27 7.34
CA ASP A 29 4.19 -7.82 8.25
C ASP A 29 3.26 -8.87 7.60
N GLY A 30 3.52 -9.29 6.35
CA GLY A 30 2.69 -10.24 5.59
C GLY A 30 1.41 -9.64 5.00
N ARG A 31 1.22 -8.32 5.09
CA ARG A 31 0.06 -7.62 4.51
C ARG A 31 0.30 -7.29 3.05
N TYR A 32 -0.66 -7.65 2.20
CA TYR A 32 -0.69 -7.28 0.79
C TYR A 32 -1.07 -5.80 0.62
N VAL A 33 -0.33 -5.10 -0.24
CA VAL A 33 -0.62 -3.72 -0.64
C VAL A 33 -0.41 -3.57 -2.14
N GLU A 34 -1.44 -3.12 -2.83
CA GLU A 34 -1.34 -2.74 -4.23
C GLU A 34 -0.68 -1.35 -4.35
N MET A 35 0.56 -1.33 -4.83
CA MET A 35 1.28 -0.11 -5.15
C MET A 35 1.02 0.29 -6.59
N ILE A 36 1.32 1.54 -6.92
CA ILE A 36 1.14 2.11 -8.25
C ILE A 36 2.49 2.61 -8.74
N ARG A 37 2.86 2.14 -9.93
CA ARG A 37 3.98 2.67 -10.69
C ARG A 37 3.52 3.90 -11.45
N TYR A 38 4.28 4.97 -11.32
CA TYR A 38 4.08 6.17 -12.10
C TYR A 38 5.41 6.70 -12.63
N GLN A 39 5.32 7.47 -13.70
CA GLN A 39 6.44 8.16 -14.34
C GLN A 39 6.22 9.67 -14.28
N SER A 40 7.30 10.43 -14.12
CA SER A 40 7.30 11.89 -14.25
C SER A 40 8.69 12.40 -14.62
N VAL A 41 8.78 13.68 -14.97
CA VAL A 41 10.04 14.38 -15.23
C VAL A 41 10.57 14.97 -13.92
N CYS A 42 11.90 15.02 -13.74
CA CYS A 42 12.54 15.63 -12.59
C CYS A 42 12.17 17.12 -12.44
N ALA A 43 12.05 17.60 -11.20
CA ALA A 43 11.76 19.00 -10.88
C ALA A 43 13.01 19.86 -10.70
N GLU A 44 14.19 19.23 -10.71
CA GLU A 44 15.44 19.95 -10.47
C GLU A 44 15.77 20.85 -11.67
N PRO A 45 16.15 22.13 -11.45
CA PRO A 45 16.57 23.00 -12.53
C PRO A 45 17.68 22.36 -13.38
N GLY A 46 17.54 22.39 -14.70
CA GLY A 46 18.48 21.74 -15.62
C GLY A 46 18.33 20.21 -15.73
N CYS A 47 17.56 19.55 -14.87
CA CYS A 47 17.33 18.11 -14.98
C CYS A 47 16.06 17.78 -15.77
N LYS A 48 16.25 17.20 -16.96
CA LYS A 48 15.15 16.72 -17.83
C LYS A 48 14.92 15.20 -17.74
N ARG A 49 15.56 14.52 -16.79
CA ARG A 49 15.46 13.06 -16.64
C ARG A 49 14.03 12.66 -16.27
N THR A 50 13.52 11.64 -16.94
CA THR A 50 12.32 10.92 -16.51
C THR A 50 12.70 9.95 -15.40
N PHE A 51 11.81 9.75 -14.45
CA PHE A 51 11.98 8.76 -13.40
C PHE A 51 10.69 7.97 -13.19
N ILE A 52 10.85 6.75 -12.69
CA ILE A 52 9.75 5.86 -12.33
C ILE A 52 9.78 5.68 -10.82
N ALA A 53 8.64 5.84 -10.17
CA ALA A 53 8.53 5.66 -8.73
C ALA A 53 7.30 4.82 -8.36
N LEU A 54 7.40 4.20 -7.19
CA LEU A 54 6.33 3.42 -6.57
C LEU A 54 5.66 4.23 -5.48
N THR A 55 4.33 4.20 -5.45
CA THR A 55 3.56 4.89 -4.41
C THR A 55 2.27 4.13 -4.10
N THR A 56 1.62 4.47 -3.00
CA THR A 56 0.31 3.91 -2.65
C THR A 56 -0.81 4.75 -3.26
N LYS A 57 -1.99 4.13 -3.47
CA LYS A 57 -3.22 4.83 -3.88
C LYS A 57 -3.53 6.04 -2.98
N THR A 58 -3.28 5.91 -1.67
CA THR A 58 -3.50 6.97 -0.68
C THR A 58 -2.57 8.17 -0.87
N ARG A 59 -1.30 7.95 -1.21
CA ARG A 59 -0.34 9.03 -1.46
C ARG A 59 -0.63 9.79 -2.74
N ILE A 60 -1.08 9.11 -3.80
CA ILE A 60 -1.55 9.77 -5.03
C ILE A 60 -2.72 10.70 -4.72
N ARG A 61 -3.73 10.22 -3.98
CA ARG A 61 -4.89 11.03 -3.58
C ARG A 61 -4.49 12.27 -2.76
N ARG A 62 -3.45 12.17 -1.93
CA ARG A 62 -2.92 13.28 -1.14
C ARG A 62 -1.92 14.17 -1.89
N GLY A 63 -1.59 13.85 -3.14
CA GLY A 63 -0.55 14.56 -3.90
C GLY A 63 0.85 14.47 -3.28
N GLN A 64 1.13 13.40 -2.55
CA GLN A 64 2.41 13.12 -1.90
C GLN A 64 3.26 12.22 -2.81
N LEU A 65 3.72 12.79 -3.91
CA LEU A 65 4.50 12.10 -4.94
C LEU A 65 5.93 12.62 -4.97
N ASN A 66 6.86 11.73 -5.28
CA ASN A 66 8.23 12.11 -5.59
C ASN A 66 8.22 13.03 -6.81
N LYS A 67 9.00 14.11 -6.72
CA LYS A 67 9.09 15.14 -7.76
C LYS A 67 10.43 15.10 -8.49
N ARG A 68 11.42 14.40 -7.94
CA ARG A 68 12.80 14.39 -8.40
C ARG A 68 13.21 12.95 -8.75
N CYS A 69 14.12 12.83 -9.72
CA CYS A 69 14.73 11.56 -10.11
C CYS A 69 15.69 11.07 -9.03
N GLU A 70 16.08 9.80 -9.06
CA GLU A 70 16.89 9.15 -8.03
C GLU A 70 18.18 9.91 -7.67
N LEU A 71 18.80 10.59 -8.63
CA LEU A 71 20.00 11.41 -8.42
C LEU A 71 19.73 12.69 -7.61
N HIS A 72 18.63 13.39 -7.90
CA HIS A 72 18.22 14.60 -7.18
C HIS A 72 17.22 14.32 -6.06
N HIS A 73 16.90 13.05 -5.84
CA HIS A 73 16.06 12.55 -4.75
C HIS A 73 16.82 12.52 -3.42
N ALA A 74 18.10 12.88 -3.42
CA ALA A 74 18.93 12.97 -2.23
C ALA A 74 18.14 13.68 -1.10
N PRO A 75 17.90 13.01 0.03
CA PRO A 75 17.32 13.67 1.19
C PRO A 75 18.29 14.78 1.56
N GLY A 76 17.80 16.03 1.64
CA GLY A 76 18.64 17.13 2.11
C GLY A 76 19.33 16.71 3.40
N VAL A 77 20.63 16.98 3.51
CA VAL A 77 21.39 16.72 4.74
C VAL A 77 20.60 17.32 5.89
N PRO A 78 20.25 16.54 6.92
CA PRO A 78 19.54 17.09 8.06
C PRO A 78 20.40 18.20 8.65
N ILE A 79 19.92 19.45 8.55
CA ILE A 79 20.51 20.57 9.29
C ILE A 79 20.44 20.16 10.77
N PRO A 80 21.56 20.15 11.52
CA PRO A 80 21.54 19.84 12.93
C PRO A 80 20.73 20.93 13.64
N VAL A 81 19.45 20.67 13.81
CA VAL A 81 18.56 21.59 14.48
C VAL A 81 18.91 21.51 15.97
N ARG A 82 19.72 22.45 16.47
CA ARG A 82 19.73 22.80 17.89
C ARG A 82 18.36 23.40 18.25
N LYS A 83 17.30 22.58 18.25
CA LYS A 83 15.99 22.94 18.78
C LYS A 83 15.63 21.89 19.81
N ALA A 84 15.47 22.36 21.04
CA ALA A 84 15.12 21.59 22.21
C ALA A 84 14.05 20.54 21.86
N LYS A 85 14.32 19.29 22.26
CA LYS A 85 13.42 18.14 22.14
C LYS A 85 12.04 18.51 22.69
N LYS A 86 11.10 18.96 21.84
CA LYS A 86 9.68 18.72 22.08
C LYS A 86 9.47 17.23 21.82
N VAL A 87 9.70 16.44 22.85
CA VAL A 87 9.33 15.03 22.92
C VAL A 87 7.83 14.96 22.67
N ARG A 88 7.44 14.76 21.41
CA ARG A 88 6.09 14.32 21.08
C ARG A 88 5.90 13.01 21.83
N LYS A 89 5.11 13.03 22.91
CA LYS A 89 4.70 11.82 23.65
C LYS A 89 4.22 10.82 22.60
N LYS A 90 5.00 9.76 22.35
CA LYS A 90 4.59 8.66 21.48
C LYS A 90 3.32 8.10 22.10
N ARG A 91 2.15 8.27 21.44
CA ARG A 91 0.95 7.55 21.84
C ARG A 91 1.31 6.06 21.86
N PRO A 92 1.05 5.34 22.97
CA PRO A 92 1.36 3.93 23.05
C PRO A 92 0.63 3.22 21.91
N LYS A 93 1.37 2.47 21.08
CA LYS A 93 0.76 1.56 20.12
C LYS A 93 -0.01 0.54 20.96
N ILE A 94 -1.33 0.50 20.79
CA ILE A 94 -2.18 -0.52 21.42
C ILE A 94 -1.64 -1.88 20.95
N ARG A 95 -1.00 -2.62 21.87
CA ARG A 95 -0.56 -3.98 21.62
C ARG A 95 -1.82 -4.84 21.59
N LEU A 96 -2.30 -5.17 20.39
CA LEU A 96 -3.34 -6.18 20.24
C LEU A 96 -2.85 -7.46 20.93
N LYS A 97 -3.56 -7.91 21.96
CA LYS A 97 -3.23 -9.14 22.68
C LYS A 97 -3.31 -10.29 21.69
N LYS A 98 -2.24 -11.09 21.60
CA LYS A 98 -2.25 -12.32 20.79
C LYS A 98 -3.37 -13.23 21.33
N PRO A 99 -4.15 -13.90 20.46
CA PRO A 99 -5.20 -14.80 20.91
C PRO A 99 -4.63 -15.94 21.75
N SER A 100 -5.33 -16.30 22.83
CA SER A 100 -4.96 -17.43 23.69
C SER A 100 -4.92 -18.74 22.91
N ALA A 101 -4.26 -19.77 23.45
CA ALA A 101 -4.23 -21.09 22.83
C ALA A 101 -5.66 -21.66 22.66
N ALA A 102 -6.53 -21.45 23.66
CA ALA A 102 -7.93 -21.83 23.62
C ALA A 102 -8.70 -21.13 22.48
N ALA A 103 -8.52 -19.81 22.31
CA ALA A 103 -9.16 -19.06 21.23
C ALA A 103 -8.71 -19.54 19.83
N ARG A 104 -7.42 -19.92 19.69
CA ARG A 104 -6.91 -20.51 18.45
C ARG A 104 -7.52 -21.89 18.17
N LEU A 105 -7.71 -22.71 19.20
CA LEU A 105 -8.32 -24.02 19.07
C LEU A 105 -9.81 -23.92 18.68
N ALA A 106 -10.56 -23.00 19.32
CA ALA A 106 -11.96 -22.73 18.99
C ALA A 106 -12.12 -22.30 17.52
N ALA A 107 -11.33 -21.32 17.07
CA ALA A 107 -11.35 -20.86 15.68
C ALA A 107 -10.99 -21.97 14.67
N ARG A 108 -10.11 -22.92 15.04
CA ARG A 108 -9.79 -24.07 14.20
C ARG A 108 -10.97 -25.04 14.09
N ARG A 109 -11.68 -25.28 15.19
CA ARG A 109 -12.89 -26.13 15.21
C ARG A 109 -14.01 -25.51 14.38
N GLU A 110 -14.29 -24.22 14.57
CA GLU A 110 -15.30 -23.50 13.79
C GLU A 110 -15.03 -23.58 12.28
N ARG A 111 -13.78 -23.38 11.86
CA ARG A 111 -13.38 -23.53 10.45
C ARG A 111 -13.57 -24.95 9.92
N ALA A 112 -13.29 -25.96 10.74
CA ALA A 112 -13.50 -27.36 10.35
C ALA A 112 -14.99 -27.66 10.14
N VAL A 113 -15.85 -27.18 11.04
CA VAL A 113 -17.31 -27.30 10.92
C VAL A 113 -17.83 -26.58 9.69
N GLN A 114 -17.41 -25.34 9.45
CA GLN A 114 -17.80 -24.59 8.24
C GLN A 114 -17.40 -25.31 6.96
N ARG A 115 -16.20 -25.89 6.92
CA ARG A 115 -15.75 -26.69 5.76
C ARG A 115 -16.59 -27.94 5.56
N ALA A 116 -16.94 -28.63 6.64
CA ALA A 116 -17.81 -29.81 6.57
C ALA A 116 -19.20 -29.44 6.05
N LEU A 117 -19.79 -28.35 6.55
CA LEU A 117 -21.09 -27.87 6.08
C LEU A 117 -21.07 -27.51 4.58
N VAL A 118 -20.04 -26.81 4.11
CA VAL A 118 -19.88 -26.48 2.69
C VAL A 118 -19.69 -27.75 1.84
N ALA A 119 -18.94 -28.73 2.33
CA ALA A 119 -18.78 -30.01 1.63
C ALA A 119 -20.10 -30.77 1.51
N MET A 120 -20.90 -30.83 2.59
CA MET A 120 -22.23 -31.44 2.57
C MET A 120 -23.18 -30.74 1.59
N GLN A 121 -23.18 -29.40 1.57
CA GLN A 121 -23.98 -28.61 0.63
C GLN A 121 -23.58 -28.86 -0.84
N ARG A 122 -22.28 -29.09 -1.10
CA ARG A 122 -21.81 -29.43 -2.46
C ARG A 122 -22.24 -30.82 -2.89
N VAL A 123 -22.27 -31.79 -1.99
CA VAL A 123 -22.74 -33.17 -2.27
C VAL A 123 -24.26 -33.20 -2.48
N GLN A 124 -25.01 -32.31 -1.82
CA GLN A 124 -26.47 -32.20 -1.98
C GLN A 124 -26.91 -31.30 -3.14
N ARG A 125 -25.99 -30.73 -3.93
CA ARG A 125 -26.34 -29.87 -5.07
C ARG A 125 -27.06 -30.72 -6.13
N PRO A 126 -28.35 -30.45 -6.44
CA PRO A 126 -29.09 -31.21 -7.45
C PRO A 126 -28.42 -31.09 -8.81
N SER A 127 -28.27 -32.21 -9.52
CA SER A 127 -27.57 -32.31 -10.81
C SER A 127 -28.16 -31.48 -11.95
N TYR A 128 -29.32 -30.85 -11.75
CA TYR A 128 -29.95 -29.96 -12.75
C TYR A 128 -29.44 -28.50 -12.66
N LEU A 129 -28.64 -28.17 -11.64
CA LEU A 129 -28.05 -26.83 -11.43
C LEU A 129 -26.57 -26.72 -11.86
N ASP A 130 -26.05 -27.73 -12.57
CA ASP A 130 -24.74 -27.74 -13.23
C ASP A 130 -24.92 -27.69 -14.75
#